data_AF-A0A6P9F795-F1
#
_entry.id   AF-A0A6P9F795-F1
#
_cell.length_a   1.000
_cell.length_b   1.000
_cell.length_c   1.000
_cell.angle_alpha   90.00
_cell.angle_beta   90.00
_cell.angle_gamma   90.00
#
_symmetry.space_group_name_H-M   'P 1'
#
loop_
_entity.id
_entity.type
_entity.pdbx_description
1 polymer ?
#
loop_
_entity_poly.entity_id
_entity_poly.type
_entity_poly.pdbx_seq_one_letter_code
_entity_poly.pdbx_strand_id
1 'polypeptide(L)'
;SSKHGLVIIAPDTSPRGCNIKEEVESWDFGTGAGFYVDATEDPWKTNYRMYSYVTEELPQLINANFPVDPQRMSIFGHSMGGYGALICALKNPGKYKSVSAFAPICNPVLCPWGKKAFSGYLGTDQSKWKAYDATHLVKSYPGSQLDVLIDQGKDDRSMAFFTN
;
A
#
# COMPACT_ATOMS: atom_id res chain seq x y z
N SER A 1 -5.12 23.21 -2.87
CA SER A 1 -6.05 22.50 -1.97
C SER A 1 -7.21 23.43 -1.60
N SER A 2 -8.21 23.61 -2.49
CA SER A 2 -9.10 24.80 -2.47
C SER A 2 -10.60 24.55 -2.72
N LYS A 3 -11.23 23.61 -2.02
CA LYS A 3 -12.72 23.61 -1.86
C LYS A 3 -13.18 22.95 -0.57
N HIS A 4 -12.41 21.98 -0.08
CA HIS A 4 -12.74 21.17 1.10
C HIS A 4 -11.78 21.36 2.29
N GLY A 5 -10.79 22.27 2.18
CA GLY A 5 -9.85 22.52 3.28
C GLY A 5 -8.98 21.32 3.67
N LEU A 6 -8.66 20.44 2.72
CA LEU A 6 -7.88 19.22 2.95
C LEU A 6 -6.40 19.42 2.59
N VAL A 7 -5.52 18.89 3.43
CA VAL A 7 -4.10 18.69 3.11
C VAL A 7 -3.97 17.36 2.37
N ILE A 8 -3.19 17.35 1.28
CA ILE A 8 -2.90 16.13 0.51
C ILE A 8 -1.41 15.85 0.63
N ILE A 9 -1.08 14.63 1.05
CA ILE A 9 0.29 14.13 1.16
C ILE A 9 0.45 13.01 0.13
N ALA A 10 1.44 13.15 -0.75
CA ALA A 10 1.75 12.18 -1.80
C ALA A 10 3.19 11.66 -1.61
N PRO A 11 3.38 10.56 -0.87
CA PRO A 11 4.71 9.98 -0.67
C PRO A 11 5.24 9.29 -1.93
N ASP A 12 6.54 9.03 -1.92
CA ASP A 12 7.17 8.17 -2.91
C ASP A 12 6.74 6.69 -2.75
N THR A 13 7.01 5.85 -3.74
CA THR A 13 6.51 4.47 -3.82
C THR A 13 7.51 3.39 -3.38
N SER A 14 8.75 3.77 -3.12
CA SER A 14 9.82 2.92 -2.62
C SER A 14 10.90 3.77 -1.96
N PRO A 15 11.83 3.17 -1.18
CA PRO A 15 13.09 3.84 -0.89
C PRO A 15 13.86 4.15 -2.19
N ARG A 16 14.78 5.12 -2.13
CA ARG A 16 15.60 5.56 -3.27
C ARG A 16 17.08 5.51 -2.91
N GLY A 17 17.94 5.21 -3.89
CA GLY A 17 19.39 5.24 -3.73
C GLY A 17 19.95 4.24 -2.71
N CYS A 18 19.33 3.07 -2.58
CA CYS A 18 19.78 2.04 -1.63
C CYS A 18 20.94 1.20 -2.17
N ASN A 19 21.21 1.25 -3.48
CA ASN A 19 22.26 0.49 -4.16
C ASN A 19 22.14 -1.01 -3.90
N ILE A 20 20.91 -1.51 -3.76
CA ILE A 20 20.63 -2.94 -3.64
C ILE A 20 20.73 -3.55 -5.05
N LYS A 21 21.41 -4.69 -5.15
CA LYS A 21 21.50 -5.45 -6.40
C LYS A 21 20.09 -5.77 -6.89
N GLU A 22 19.84 -5.61 -8.20
CA GLU A 22 18.54 -5.88 -8.84
C GLU A 22 17.42 -4.86 -8.53
N GLU A 23 17.68 -3.82 -7.71
CA GLU A 23 16.64 -2.86 -7.30
C GLU A 23 16.10 -1.99 -8.45
N VAL A 24 16.80 -1.90 -9.58
CA VAL A 24 16.40 -1.12 -10.76
C VAL A 24 16.24 -1.97 -12.02
N GLU A 25 16.33 -3.30 -11.90
CA GLU A 25 16.35 -4.19 -13.07
C GLU A 25 14.95 -4.41 -13.67
N SER A 26 13.89 -4.24 -12.87
CA SER A 26 12.52 -4.50 -13.29
C SER A 26 11.58 -3.38 -12.83
N TRP A 27 10.59 -3.04 -13.65
CA TRP A 27 9.61 -2.00 -13.32
C TRP A 27 8.60 -2.43 -12.25
N ASP A 28 8.40 -3.74 -12.12
CA ASP A 28 7.42 -4.40 -11.26
C ASP A 28 8.02 -4.91 -9.93
N PHE A 29 9.29 -4.59 -9.64
CA PHE A 29 9.96 -5.00 -8.41
C PHE A 29 11.13 -4.05 -8.06
N GLY A 30 11.32 -3.75 -6.79
CA GLY A 30 12.37 -2.82 -6.35
C GLY A 30 11.94 -1.35 -6.41
N THR A 31 12.79 -0.52 -6.96
CA THR A 31 12.67 0.94 -7.02
C THR A 31 11.44 1.34 -7.83
N GLY A 32 10.50 2.05 -7.21
CA GLY A 32 9.19 2.37 -7.78
C GLY A 32 8.08 1.36 -7.45
N ALA A 33 8.44 0.20 -6.88
CA ALA A 33 7.54 -0.95 -6.68
C ALA A 33 7.65 -1.56 -5.27
N GLY A 34 7.73 -0.72 -4.22
CA GLY A 34 7.91 -1.16 -2.83
C GLY A 34 6.69 -1.89 -2.21
N PHE A 35 5.57 -1.97 -2.92
CA PHE A 35 4.37 -2.75 -2.57
C PHE A 35 3.78 -2.49 -1.17
N TYR A 36 4.09 -1.34 -0.53
CA TYR A 36 3.55 -0.96 0.78
C TYR A 36 3.61 -2.09 1.82
N VAL A 37 4.67 -2.91 1.76
CA VAL A 37 4.98 -3.96 2.73
C VAL A 37 6.19 -3.56 3.57
N ASP A 38 6.35 -4.22 4.72
CA ASP A 38 7.66 -4.31 5.37
C ASP A 38 8.30 -5.63 4.97
N ALA A 39 9.33 -5.55 4.13
CA ALA A 39 10.07 -6.72 3.66
C ALA A 39 10.73 -7.46 4.84
N THR A 40 10.72 -8.79 4.77
CA THR A 40 11.37 -9.68 5.73
C THR A 40 12.62 -10.35 5.18
N GLU A 41 12.74 -10.44 3.86
CA GLU A 41 13.84 -11.12 3.19
C GLU A 41 14.99 -10.15 2.87
N ASP A 42 16.22 -10.63 3.00
CA ASP A 42 17.41 -9.93 2.52
C ASP A 42 17.46 -9.96 0.98
N PRO A 43 18.02 -8.93 0.32
CA PRO A 43 18.61 -7.71 0.87
C PRO A 43 17.59 -6.59 1.20
N TRP A 44 16.29 -6.82 1.00
CA TRP A 44 15.25 -5.79 1.01
C TRP A 44 14.85 -5.31 2.41
N LYS A 45 14.96 -6.19 3.40
CA LYS A 45 14.52 -6.02 4.80
C LYS A 45 14.88 -4.67 5.43
N THR A 46 16.07 -4.16 5.14
CA THR A 46 16.59 -2.91 5.74
C THR A 46 15.87 -1.67 5.23
N ASN A 47 15.63 -1.58 3.91
CA ASN A 47 15.18 -0.34 3.28
C ASN A 47 13.72 -0.39 2.82
N TYR A 48 13.21 -1.57 2.44
CA TYR A 48 11.86 -1.74 1.89
C TYR A 48 10.84 -1.92 3.02
N ARG A 49 10.69 -0.87 3.82
CA ARG A 49 9.79 -0.78 4.98
C ARG A 49 8.65 0.22 4.73
N MET A 50 8.03 0.10 3.55
CA MET A 50 7.06 1.09 3.05
C MET A 50 5.76 1.07 3.85
N TYR A 51 5.37 -0.08 4.44
CA TYR A 51 4.23 -0.12 5.34
C TYR A 51 4.49 0.74 6.58
N SER A 52 5.59 0.48 7.30
CA SER A 52 6.01 1.26 8.46
C SER A 52 6.17 2.75 8.12
N TYR A 53 6.77 3.06 6.98
CA TYR A 53 6.96 4.45 6.53
C TYR A 53 5.62 5.19 6.37
N VAL A 54 4.67 4.60 5.63
CA VAL A 54 3.38 5.25 5.32
C VAL A 54 2.46 5.30 6.54
N THR A 55 2.48 4.30 7.42
CA THR A 55 1.57 4.28 8.57
C THR A 55 2.15 4.98 9.80
N GLU A 56 3.46 4.97 10.03
CA GLU A 56 4.05 5.48 11.26
C GLU A 56 4.94 6.70 11.04
N GLU A 57 6.05 6.55 10.33
CA GLU A 57 7.08 7.59 10.23
C GLU A 57 6.56 8.86 9.55
N LEU A 58 5.95 8.71 8.37
CA LEU A 58 5.47 9.85 7.59
C LEU A 58 4.33 10.59 8.31
N PRO A 59 3.28 9.93 8.84
CA PRO A 59 2.26 10.63 9.63
C PRO A 59 2.83 11.36 10.84
N GLN A 60 3.80 10.78 11.56
CA GLN A 60 4.48 11.45 12.67
C GLN A 60 5.22 12.71 12.21
N LEU A 61 5.97 12.63 11.11
CA LEU A 61 6.68 13.77 10.54
C LEU A 61 5.71 14.87 10.08
N ILE A 62 4.61 14.49 9.44
CA ILE A 62 3.61 15.46 8.96
C ILE A 62 2.92 16.17 10.14
N ASN A 63 2.51 15.42 11.16
CA ASN A 63 1.87 15.97 12.36
C ASN A 63 2.80 16.93 13.13
N ALA A 64 4.11 16.69 13.11
CA ALA A 64 5.09 17.54 13.80
C ALA A 64 5.41 18.84 13.05
N ASN A 65 5.27 18.87 11.73
CA ASN A 65 5.80 19.95 10.89
C ASN A 65 4.74 20.77 10.17
N PHE A 66 3.49 20.30 10.09
CA PHE A 66 2.43 20.96 9.33
C PHE A 66 1.17 21.16 10.19
N PRO A 67 0.33 22.17 9.86
CA PRO A 67 -0.92 22.43 10.57
C PRO A 67 -2.01 21.43 10.15
N VAL A 68 -1.83 20.16 10.49
CA VAL A 68 -2.78 19.08 10.26
C VAL A 68 -3.46 18.66 11.57
N ASP A 69 -4.59 17.98 11.47
CA ASP A 69 -5.27 17.39 12.61
C ASP A 69 -4.90 15.89 12.72
N PRO A 70 -4.11 15.47 13.72
CA PRO A 70 -3.66 14.08 13.85
C PRO A 70 -4.80 13.06 14.03
N GLN A 71 -5.99 13.52 14.42
CA GLN A 71 -7.16 12.66 14.64
C GLN A 71 -8.03 12.49 13.39
N ARG A 72 -7.78 13.26 12.33
CA ARG A 72 -8.56 13.24 11.08
C ARG A 72 -7.67 12.98 9.87
N MET A 73 -7.34 11.70 9.70
CA MET A 73 -6.61 11.19 8.55
C MET A 73 -7.48 10.25 7.70
N SER A 74 -7.27 10.23 6.40
CA SER A 74 -7.91 9.30 5.45
C SER A 74 -6.89 8.94 4.38
N ILE A 75 -7.09 7.82 3.68
CA ILE A 75 -6.10 7.32 2.72
C ILE A 75 -6.75 6.89 1.42
N PHE A 76 -6.09 7.16 0.31
CA PHE A 76 -6.54 6.68 -0.99
C PHE A 76 -5.33 6.48 -1.90
N GLY A 77 -5.52 5.76 -3.01
CA GLY A 77 -4.46 5.56 -3.96
C GLY A 77 -4.90 4.93 -5.28
N HIS A 78 -3.94 4.76 -6.18
CA HIS A 78 -4.16 4.20 -7.51
C HIS A 78 -3.33 2.92 -7.70
N SER A 79 -3.93 1.86 -8.26
CA SER A 79 -3.26 0.59 -8.59
C SER A 79 -2.53 -0.02 -7.38
N MET A 80 -1.19 -0.15 -7.42
CA MET A 80 -0.39 -0.55 -6.25
C MET A 80 -0.63 0.36 -5.04
N GLY A 81 -0.80 1.67 -5.25
CA GLY A 81 -1.18 2.62 -4.20
C GLY A 81 -2.61 2.44 -3.70
N GLY A 82 -3.54 2.01 -4.56
CA GLY A 82 -4.91 1.68 -4.17
C GLY A 82 -4.93 0.44 -3.26
N TYR A 83 -4.13 -0.57 -3.63
CA TYR A 83 -3.82 -1.70 -2.76
C TYR A 83 -3.22 -1.25 -1.42
N GLY A 84 -2.18 -0.41 -1.44
CA GLY A 84 -1.56 0.16 -0.24
C GLY A 84 -2.56 0.86 0.68
N ALA A 85 -3.44 1.68 0.10
CA ALA A 85 -4.50 2.38 0.85
C ALA A 85 -5.45 1.40 1.54
N LEU A 86 -5.92 0.36 0.84
CA LEU A 86 -6.80 -0.66 1.39
C LEU A 86 -6.14 -1.42 2.54
N ILE A 87 -4.90 -1.91 2.39
CA ILE A 87 -4.24 -2.66 3.46
C ILE A 87 -3.88 -1.77 4.65
N CYS A 88 -3.52 -0.51 4.43
CA CYS A 88 -3.25 0.43 5.52
C CYS A 88 -4.52 0.68 6.33
N ALA A 89 -5.67 0.88 5.68
CA ALA A 89 -6.94 1.05 6.38
C ALA A 89 -7.35 -0.21 7.15
N LEU A 90 -7.30 -1.39 6.51
CA LEU A 90 -7.74 -2.66 7.11
C LEU A 90 -6.83 -3.13 8.26
N LYS A 91 -5.52 -2.88 8.18
CA LYS A 91 -4.57 -3.28 9.24
C LYS A 91 -4.54 -2.30 10.42
N ASN A 92 -5.12 -1.11 10.27
CA ASN A 92 -5.13 -0.08 11.32
C ASN A 92 -6.57 0.37 11.64
N PRO A 93 -7.42 -0.49 12.22
CA PRO A 93 -8.79 -0.14 12.61
C PRO A 93 -8.83 1.17 13.42
N GLY A 94 -9.67 2.11 13.00
CA GLY A 94 -9.85 3.41 13.67
C GLY A 94 -8.83 4.51 13.30
N LYS A 95 -7.72 4.18 12.63
CA LYS A 95 -6.69 5.15 12.21
C LYS A 95 -7.14 6.06 11.08
N TYR A 96 -7.85 5.52 10.10
CA TYR A 96 -8.33 6.25 8.92
C TYR A 96 -9.85 6.43 8.97
N LYS A 97 -10.34 7.64 8.67
CA LYS A 97 -11.78 7.97 8.67
C LYS A 97 -12.50 7.52 7.41
N SER A 98 -11.79 7.45 6.30
CA SER A 98 -12.27 6.87 5.05
C SER A 98 -11.13 6.28 4.24
N VAL A 99 -11.48 5.41 3.31
CA VAL A 99 -10.57 4.83 2.33
C VAL A 99 -11.22 4.76 0.95
N SER A 100 -10.48 5.11 -0.09
CA SER A 100 -10.91 4.90 -1.47
C SER A 100 -9.75 4.44 -2.35
N ALA A 101 -10.07 3.89 -3.53
CA ALA A 101 -9.05 3.44 -4.45
C ALA A 101 -9.49 3.55 -5.92
N PHE A 102 -8.51 3.85 -6.78
CA PHE A 102 -8.66 3.81 -8.24
C PHE A 102 -7.92 2.60 -8.79
N ALA A 103 -8.64 1.72 -9.48
CA ALA A 103 -8.12 0.46 -10.05
C ALA A 103 -7.18 -0.35 -9.12
N PRO A 104 -7.57 -0.63 -7.85
CA PRO A 104 -6.70 -1.29 -6.87
C PRO A 104 -6.36 -2.74 -7.21
N ILE A 105 -5.17 -3.17 -6.77
CA ILE A 105 -4.81 -4.60 -6.70
C ILE A 105 -5.46 -5.22 -5.44
N CYS A 106 -6.68 -5.73 -5.55
CA CYS A 106 -7.45 -6.19 -4.37
C CYS A 106 -7.00 -7.55 -3.79
N ASN A 107 -6.39 -8.43 -4.58
CA ASN A 107 -6.04 -9.80 -4.20
C ASN A 107 -4.63 -10.18 -4.69
N PRO A 108 -3.58 -9.48 -4.23
CA PRO A 108 -2.21 -9.66 -4.70
C PRO A 108 -1.65 -11.07 -4.53
N VAL A 109 -2.18 -11.89 -3.61
CA VAL A 109 -1.72 -13.29 -3.49
C VAL A 109 -2.06 -14.15 -4.72
N LEU A 110 -3.04 -13.74 -5.53
CA LEU A 110 -3.46 -14.48 -6.72
C LEU A 110 -2.89 -13.91 -8.02
N CYS A 111 -2.59 -12.60 -8.10
CA CYS A 111 -2.13 -11.98 -9.33
C CYS A 111 -0.61 -12.17 -9.57
N PRO A 112 -0.13 -12.21 -10.83
CA PRO A 112 1.28 -12.40 -11.15
C PRO A 112 2.21 -11.37 -10.50
N TRP A 113 1.83 -10.08 -10.52
CA TRP A 113 2.65 -9.02 -9.95
C TRP A 113 2.79 -9.16 -8.43
N GLY A 114 1.68 -9.39 -7.72
CA GLY A 114 1.70 -9.59 -6.27
C GLY A 114 2.48 -10.85 -5.86
N LYS A 115 2.35 -11.96 -6.60
CA LYS A 115 3.16 -13.17 -6.38
C LYS A 115 4.66 -12.90 -6.49
N LYS A 116 5.10 -12.15 -7.51
CA LYS A 116 6.51 -11.77 -7.68
C LYS A 116 6.99 -10.90 -6.53
N ALA A 117 6.26 -9.83 -6.22
CA ALA A 117 6.62 -8.89 -5.15
C ALA A 117 6.67 -9.56 -3.77
N PHE A 118 5.65 -10.35 -3.42
CA PHE A 118 5.60 -11.04 -2.13
C PHE A 118 6.64 -12.14 -2.00
N SER A 119 6.92 -12.88 -3.07
CA SER A 119 8.00 -13.88 -3.05
C SER A 119 9.36 -13.21 -2.80
N GLY A 120 9.61 -12.06 -3.43
CA GLY A 120 10.85 -11.30 -3.24
C GLY A 120 10.99 -10.63 -1.87
N TYR A 121 9.91 -10.02 -1.37
CA TYR A 121 9.96 -9.24 -0.12
C TYR A 121 9.64 -10.04 1.14
N LEU A 122 8.74 -11.02 1.07
CA LEU A 122 8.18 -11.73 2.22
C LEU A 122 8.56 -13.22 2.25
N GLY A 123 9.20 -13.72 1.19
CA GLY A 123 9.61 -15.11 1.02
C GLY A 123 8.48 -16.01 0.55
N THR A 124 8.71 -17.32 0.60
CA THR A 124 7.80 -18.34 0.04
C THR A 124 6.63 -18.72 0.95
N ASP A 125 6.65 -18.30 2.21
CA ASP A 125 5.57 -18.54 3.17
C ASP A 125 4.36 -17.63 2.90
N GLN A 126 3.40 -18.17 2.15
CA GLN A 126 2.17 -17.45 1.80
C GLN A 126 1.28 -17.08 3.00
N SER A 127 1.52 -17.66 4.19
CA SER A 127 0.80 -17.22 5.39
C SER A 127 1.09 -15.75 5.70
N LYS A 128 2.34 -15.29 5.46
CA LYS A 128 2.75 -13.89 5.60
C LYS A 128 2.07 -12.99 4.57
N TRP A 129 1.83 -13.49 3.36
CA TRP A 129 1.26 -12.69 2.28
C TRP A 129 -0.18 -12.27 2.56
N LYS A 130 -0.95 -13.16 3.20
CA LYS A 130 -2.34 -12.87 3.61
C LYS A 130 -2.45 -11.68 4.55
N ALA A 131 -1.40 -11.40 5.33
CA ALA A 131 -1.35 -10.23 6.20
C ALA A 131 -1.17 -8.90 5.42
N TYR A 132 -0.92 -8.97 4.11
CA TYR A 132 -0.78 -7.87 3.18
C TYR A 132 -1.72 -8.05 1.98
N ASP A 133 -2.89 -8.64 2.17
CA ASP A 133 -3.86 -8.85 1.08
C ASP A 133 -5.24 -8.34 1.52
N ALA A 134 -5.78 -7.35 0.79
CA ALA A 134 -7.03 -6.70 1.18
C ALA A 134 -8.23 -7.67 1.20
N THR A 135 -8.28 -8.61 0.25
CA THR A 135 -9.33 -9.64 0.17
C THR A 135 -9.28 -10.62 1.35
N HIS A 136 -8.09 -10.88 1.89
CA HIS A 136 -7.94 -11.69 3.10
C HIS A 136 -8.22 -10.88 4.37
N LEU A 137 -7.65 -9.68 4.48
CA LEU A 137 -7.76 -8.83 5.67
C LEU A 137 -9.20 -8.42 5.98
N VAL A 138 -10.01 -8.11 4.96
CA VAL A 138 -11.41 -7.69 5.16
C VAL A 138 -12.26 -8.76 5.84
N LYS A 139 -11.91 -10.05 5.67
CA LYS A 139 -12.64 -11.18 6.28
C LYS A 139 -12.49 -11.24 7.80
N SER A 140 -11.45 -10.62 8.34
CA SER A 140 -11.12 -10.62 9.77
C SER A 140 -10.99 -9.20 10.34
N TYR A 141 -11.48 -8.19 9.63
CA TYR A 141 -11.37 -6.80 10.05
C TYR A 141 -12.24 -6.53 11.29
N PRO A 142 -11.66 -6.12 12.43
CA PRO A 142 -12.39 -5.99 13.70
C PRO A 142 -12.94 -4.57 13.93
N GLY A 143 -12.65 -3.63 13.04
CA GLY A 143 -13.01 -2.22 13.22
C GLY A 143 -14.47 -1.90 12.89
N SER A 144 -14.85 -0.65 13.13
CA SER A 144 -16.13 -0.11 12.65
C SER A 144 -16.20 -0.13 11.13
N GLN A 145 -17.42 -0.19 10.58
CA GLN A 145 -17.67 -0.11 9.14
C GLN A 145 -16.84 1.01 8.48
N LEU A 146 -16.18 0.64 7.37
CA LEU A 146 -15.50 1.55 6.46
C LEU A 146 -16.30 1.61 5.18
N ASP A 147 -16.78 2.79 4.81
CA ASP A 147 -17.44 3.01 3.52
C ASP A 147 -16.36 3.13 2.43
N VAL A 148 -15.97 1.99 1.87
CA VAL A 148 -14.92 1.90 0.85
C VAL A 148 -15.48 2.29 -0.53
N LEU A 149 -14.88 3.28 -1.17
CA LEU A 149 -15.17 3.65 -2.57
C LEU A 149 -14.09 3.10 -3.51
N ILE A 150 -14.48 2.36 -4.55
CA ILE A 150 -13.58 1.86 -5.59
C ILE A 150 -14.10 2.30 -6.95
N ASP A 151 -13.24 3.01 -7.71
CA ASP A 151 -13.48 3.34 -9.11
C ASP A 151 -12.57 2.48 -10.01
N GLN A 152 -13.16 1.82 -11.01
CA GLN A 152 -12.46 0.98 -11.97
C GLN A 152 -12.91 1.33 -13.40
N GLY A 153 -11.94 1.68 -14.26
CA GLY A 153 -12.19 1.83 -15.69
C GLY A 153 -12.45 0.47 -16.33
N LYS A 154 -13.55 0.34 -17.10
CA LYS A 154 -13.90 -0.91 -17.78
C LYS A 154 -12.87 -1.31 -18.86
N ASP A 155 -12.23 -0.33 -19.49
CA ASP A 155 -11.25 -0.51 -20.57
C ASP A 155 -9.80 -0.48 -20.06
N ASP A 156 -9.59 -0.65 -18.75
CA ASP A 156 -8.26 -0.70 -18.15
C ASP A 156 -7.55 -2.02 -18.48
N ARG A 157 -6.48 -1.93 -19.28
CA ARG A 157 -5.66 -3.08 -19.68
C ARG A 157 -4.99 -3.76 -18.49
N SER A 158 -4.80 -3.06 -17.38
CA SER A 158 -4.21 -3.58 -16.15
C SER A 158 -5.10 -4.61 -15.47
N MET A 159 -6.42 -4.59 -15.69
CA MET A 159 -7.33 -5.61 -15.14
C MET A 159 -6.89 -7.03 -15.52
N ALA A 160 -6.44 -7.26 -16.75
CA ALA A 160 -5.97 -8.57 -17.20
C ALA A 160 -4.71 -9.05 -16.44
N PHE A 161 -3.93 -8.14 -15.85
CA PHE A 161 -2.79 -8.46 -15.00
C PHE A 161 -3.20 -8.69 -13.53
N PHE A 162 -4.42 -8.31 -13.14
CA PHE A 162 -4.93 -8.40 -11.76
C PHE A 162 -5.99 -9.49 -11.57
N THR A 163 -6.65 -9.93 -12.63
CA THR A 163 -7.67 -10.99 -12.62
C THR A 163 -7.19 -12.18 -13.44
N ASN A 164 -7.12 -13.36 -12.81
CA ASN A 164 -7.10 -14.65 -13.51
C ASN A 164 -8.53 -15.17 -13.65
#